data_AF-A0A7R9P1A8-F1
#
_entry.id   AF-A0A7R9P1A8-F1
#
_cell.length_a   1.000
_cell.length_b   1.000
_cell.length_c   1.000
_cell.angle_alpha   90.00
_cell.angle_beta   90.00
_cell.angle_gamma   90.00
#
_symmetry.space_group_name_H-M   'P 1'
#
loop_
_entity.id
_entity.type
_entity.pdbx_description
1 polymer ?
#
loop_
_entity_poly.entity_id
_entity_poly.type
_entity_poly.pdbx_seq_one_letter_code
_entity_poly.pdbx_strand_id
1 'polypeptide(L)'
;MKDRLIVSGIQVVGMYLDVPNMRVKVEEVLRVPALLEEVAYTIKTEIDPATLSRLLCGTLLLNPDISTFWGMRRELVQSGTLSGRSELHYTAVLLSRKPKCSEAFAHHSIDVNELLAEELRVSQYAANRYPNNYYAWSHRMWCVSHLVASTSEHQQ
;
A
#
# COMPACT_ATOMS: atom_id res chain seq x y z
N MET A 1 -32.36 15.73 9.53
CA MET A 1 -32.15 14.26 9.49
C MET A 1 -31.01 13.83 8.54
N LYS A 2 -30.15 14.74 8.05
CA LYS A 2 -28.97 14.40 7.22
C LYS A 2 -27.62 14.64 7.90
N ASP A 3 -27.59 15.25 9.08
CA ASP A 3 -26.34 15.63 9.76
C ASP A 3 -25.87 14.66 10.87
N ARG A 4 -26.44 13.45 10.96
CA ARG A 4 -26.05 12.46 11.98
C ARG A 4 -25.23 11.26 11.47
N LEU A 5 -25.11 11.07 10.16
CA LEU A 5 -24.39 9.91 9.58
C LEU A 5 -22.93 10.21 9.26
N ILE A 6 -22.56 11.48 9.04
CA ILE A 6 -21.15 11.88 8.86
C ILE A 6 -20.32 11.66 10.14
N VAL A 7 -21.00 11.52 11.29
CA VAL A 7 -20.35 11.34 12.60
C VAL A 7 -19.89 9.90 12.84
N SER A 8 -20.48 8.87 12.21
CA SER A 8 -20.12 7.47 12.49
C SER A 8 -18.91 6.94 11.70
N GLY A 9 -18.65 7.44 10.48
CA GLY A 9 -17.47 7.05 9.69
C GLY A 9 -16.20 7.81 10.10
N ILE A 10 -16.33 9.10 10.41
CA ILE A 10 -15.21 9.95 10.86
C ILE A 10 -14.81 9.63 12.30
N GLN A 11 -15.72 9.16 13.16
CA GLN A 11 -15.35 8.73 14.51
C GLN A 11 -14.39 7.53 14.52
N VAL A 12 -14.38 6.66 13.51
CA VAL A 12 -13.43 5.55 13.48
C VAL A 12 -11.99 6.04 13.26
N VAL A 13 -11.79 7.10 12.47
CA VAL A 13 -10.46 7.69 12.25
C VAL A 13 -10.12 8.72 13.35
N GLY A 14 -11.13 9.44 13.87
CA GLY A 14 -10.99 10.39 14.97
C GLY A 14 -10.83 9.77 16.37
N MET A 15 -11.29 8.53 16.59
CA MET A 15 -11.04 7.78 17.83
C MET A 15 -9.57 7.39 18.02
N TYR A 16 -8.74 7.47 16.97
CA TYR A 16 -7.32 7.16 17.06
C TYR A 16 -6.43 8.33 17.50
N LEU A 17 -6.95 9.57 17.61
CA LEU A 17 -6.08 10.74 17.81
C LEU A 17 -6.40 11.68 18.98
N ASP A 18 -7.47 11.51 19.77
CA ASP A 18 -7.67 12.38 20.94
C ASP A 18 -8.51 11.77 22.08
N VAL A 19 -7.95 10.78 22.80
CA VAL A 19 -8.46 10.40 24.13
C VAL A 19 -7.28 10.14 25.08
N PRO A 20 -7.05 10.98 26.10
CA PRO A 20 -6.08 10.70 27.14
C PRO A 20 -6.63 9.56 28.00
N ASN A 21 -5.95 8.41 27.96
CA ASN A 21 -6.23 7.16 28.69
C ASN A 21 -6.99 6.04 27.96
N MET A 22 -6.72 5.80 26.67
CA MET A 22 -7.19 4.57 26.03
C MET A 22 -6.08 3.82 25.29
N ARG A 23 -5.33 2.99 26.03
CA ARG A 23 -4.65 1.81 25.50
C ARG A 23 -5.68 0.74 25.09
N VAL A 24 -6.63 1.08 24.23
CA VAL A 24 -7.33 0.03 23.46
C VAL A 24 -6.43 -0.24 22.28
N LYS A 25 -5.80 -1.41 22.32
CA LYS A 25 -4.71 -1.77 21.43
C LYS A 25 -5.24 -1.74 20.00
N VAL A 26 -4.58 -0.94 19.15
CA VAL A 26 -4.74 -0.97 17.69
C VAL A 26 -4.73 -2.42 17.15
N GLU A 27 -4.06 -3.33 17.86
CA GLU A 27 -4.02 -4.78 17.60
C GLU A 27 -5.37 -5.52 17.69
N GLU A 28 -6.35 -5.06 18.47
CA GLU A 28 -7.63 -5.75 18.63
C GLU A 28 -8.61 -5.47 17.49
N VAL A 29 -8.64 -4.23 16.98
CA VAL A 29 -9.47 -3.84 15.82
C VAL A 29 -8.97 -4.51 14.54
N LEU A 30 -7.66 -4.77 14.44
CA LEU A 30 -7.04 -5.49 13.33
C LEU A 30 -7.28 -7.01 13.34
N ARG A 31 -7.90 -7.58 14.40
CA ARG A 31 -8.06 -9.04 14.57
C ARG A 31 -9.43 -9.61 14.16
N VAL A 32 -10.36 -8.77 13.69
CA VAL A 32 -11.68 -9.25 13.25
C VAL A 32 -11.83 -9.00 11.74
N PRO A 33 -11.58 -10.03 10.90
CA PRO A 33 -11.59 -9.87 9.44
C PRO A 33 -12.90 -9.33 8.88
N ALA A 34 -14.05 -9.73 9.46
CA ALA A 34 -15.37 -9.26 9.03
C ALA A 34 -15.59 -7.76 9.29
N LEU A 35 -15.09 -7.24 10.42
CA LEU A 35 -15.17 -5.81 10.73
C LEU A 35 -14.25 -4.99 9.82
N LEU A 36 -13.10 -5.54 9.43
CA LEU A 36 -12.18 -4.88 8.49
C LEU A 36 -12.78 -4.76 7.09
N GLU A 37 -13.50 -5.79 6.61
CA GLU A 37 -14.21 -5.78 5.32
C GLU A 37 -15.37 -4.76 5.31
N GLU A 38 -16.16 -4.71 6.38
CA GLU A 38 -17.30 -3.79 6.50
C GLU A 38 -16.85 -2.32 6.64
N VAL A 39 -15.80 -2.08 7.43
CA VAL A 39 -15.13 -0.78 7.53
C VAL A 39 -14.52 -0.40 6.19
N ALA A 40 -13.89 -1.36 5.48
CA ALA A 40 -13.32 -1.13 4.16
C ALA A 40 -14.38 -0.72 3.13
N TYR A 41 -15.52 -1.41 3.11
CA TYR A 41 -16.62 -1.12 2.23
C TYR A 41 -17.19 0.28 2.49
N THR A 42 -17.48 0.60 3.77
CA THR A 42 -18.02 1.89 4.18
C THR A 42 -17.08 3.05 3.81
N ILE A 43 -15.78 2.87 4.07
CA ILE A 43 -14.72 3.83 3.69
C ILE A 43 -14.72 4.08 2.19
N LYS A 44 -14.85 3.04 1.36
CA LYS A 44 -14.84 3.15 -0.11
C LYS A 44 -16.09 3.86 -0.66
N THR A 45 -17.24 3.70 -0.01
CA THR A 45 -18.51 4.26 -0.51
C THR A 45 -18.74 5.71 -0.10
N GLU A 46 -18.18 6.15 1.03
CA GLU A 46 -18.47 7.46 1.60
C GLU A 46 -17.35 8.50 1.41
N ILE A 47 -16.11 8.05 1.15
CA ILE A 47 -14.95 8.94 1.05
C ILE A 47 -14.57 9.13 -0.41
N ASP A 48 -14.35 10.39 -0.81
CA ASP A 48 -13.87 10.68 -2.15
C ASP A 48 -12.51 10.00 -2.41
N PRO A 49 -12.26 9.47 -3.64
CA PRO A 49 -11.08 8.64 -3.88
C PRO A 49 -9.74 9.35 -3.63
N ALA A 50 -9.67 10.67 -3.79
CA ALA A 50 -8.46 11.45 -3.54
C ALA A 50 -8.17 11.59 -2.03
N THR A 51 -9.20 11.82 -1.21
CA THR A 51 -9.08 11.79 0.25
C THR A 51 -8.74 10.41 0.76
N LEU A 52 -9.39 9.37 0.22
CA LEU A 52 -9.07 7.98 0.56
C LEU A 52 -7.60 7.67 0.31
N SER A 53 -7.07 8.04 -0.87
CA SER A 53 -5.65 7.86 -1.19
C SER A 53 -4.71 8.53 -0.17
N ARG A 54 -4.98 9.78 0.22
CA ARG A 54 -4.17 10.52 1.20
C ARG A 54 -4.21 9.88 2.58
N LEU A 55 -5.38 9.43 3.03
CA LEU A 55 -5.54 8.73 4.30
C LEU A 55 -4.76 7.42 4.31
N LEU A 56 -4.90 6.61 3.25
CA LEU A 56 -4.15 5.36 3.10
C LEU A 56 -2.63 5.59 3.04
N CYS A 57 -2.17 6.67 2.39
CA CYS A 57 -0.76 7.04 2.39
C CYS A 57 -0.26 7.26 3.81
N GLY A 58 -0.98 8.07 4.60
CA GLY A 58 -0.62 8.41 5.97
C GLY A 58 -0.61 7.20 6.88
N THR A 59 -1.65 6.36 6.82
CA THR A 59 -1.75 5.17 7.68
C THR A 59 -0.66 4.15 7.39
N LEU A 60 -0.36 3.87 6.11
CA LEU A 60 0.68 2.91 5.73
C LEU A 60 2.11 3.44 5.96
N LEU A 61 2.33 4.76 5.94
CA LEU A 61 3.62 5.35 6.36
C LEU A 61 3.88 5.15 7.86
N LEU A 62 2.82 5.09 8.66
CA LEU A 62 2.90 4.80 10.10
C LEU A 62 3.01 3.28 10.35
N ASN A 63 2.13 2.50 9.73
CA ASN A 63 2.07 1.05 9.86
C ASN A 63 1.83 0.37 8.50
N PRO A 64 2.88 -0.15 7.84
CA PRO A 64 2.76 -0.80 6.54
C PRO A 64 2.37 -2.27 6.62
N ASP A 65 2.14 -2.83 7.80
CA ASP A 65 1.80 -4.25 7.97
C ASP A 65 0.29 -4.51 7.86
N ILE A 66 -0.46 -3.54 7.31
CA ILE A 66 -1.92 -3.61 7.15
C ILE A 66 -2.25 -3.98 5.69
N SER A 67 -2.29 -5.27 5.39
CA SER A 67 -2.52 -5.79 4.02
C SER A 67 -3.84 -5.32 3.40
N THR A 68 -4.88 -5.08 4.21
CA THR A 68 -6.17 -4.53 3.76
C THR A 68 -6.01 -3.15 3.10
N PHE A 69 -5.18 -2.28 3.68
CA PHE A 69 -4.93 -0.94 3.12
C PHE A 69 -4.12 -1.01 1.84
N TRP A 70 -3.15 -1.92 1.75
CA TRP A 70 -2.49 -2.21 0.47
C TRP A 70 -3.47 -2.71 -0.59
N GLY A 71 -4.46 -3.51 -0.21
CA GLY A 71 -5.56 -3.95 -1.07
C GLY A 71 -6.35 -2.78 -1.64
N MET A 72 -6.79 -1.88 -0.78
CA MET A 72 -7.51 -0.67 -1.21
C MET A 72 -6.66 0.18 -2.16
N ARG A 73 -5.36 0.35 -1.89
CA ARG A 73 -4.48 1.10 -2.79
C ARG A 73 -4.34 0.43 -4.15
N ARG A 74 -4.26 -0.90 -4.20
CA ARG A 74 -4.26 -1.65 -5.47
C ARG A 74 -5.53 -1.38 -6.27
N GLU A 75 -6.69 -1.37 -5.64
CA GLU A 75 -7.96 -1.04 -6.32
C GLU A 75 -7.97 0.42 -6.84
N LEU A 76 -7.37 1.35 -6.09
CA LEU A 76 -7.22 2.74 -6.55
C LEU A 76 -6.29 2.86 -7.77
N VAL A 77 -5.22 2.06 -7.83
CA VAL A 77 -4.34 2.00 -9.02
C VAL A 77 -5.09 1.36 -10.20
N GLN A 78 -5.76 0.23 -9.99
CA GLN A 78 -6.51 -0.50 -11.01
C GLN A 78 -7.69 0.30 -11.58
N SER A 79 -8.33 1.14 -10.76
CA SER A 79 -9.39 2.05 -11.21
C SER A 79 -8.86 3.31 -11.92
N GLY A 80 -7.54 3.48 -12.00
CA GLY A 80 -6.90 4.67 -12.58
C GLY A 80 -6.95 5.92 -11.69
N THR A 81 -7.46 5.80 -10.45
CA THR A 81 -7.46 6.90 -9.48
C THR A 81 -6.05 7.25 -9.04
N LEU A 82 -5.18 6.24 -8.88
CA LEU A 82 -3.76 6.41 -8.59
C LEU A 82 -2.92 6.00 -9.79
N SER A 83 -1.93 6.82 -10.10
CA SER A 83 -0.90 6.47 -11.09
C SER A 83 0.08 5.47 -10.49
N GLY A 84 0.34 4.36 -11.20
CA GLY A 84 1.36 3.38 -10.81
C GLY A 84 2.74 4.02 -10.57
N ARG A 85 3.12 5.04 -11.34
CA ARG A 85 4.39 5.78 -11.14
C ARG A 85 4.41 6.57 -9.83
N SER A 86 3.30 7.22 -9.48
CA SER A 86 3.19 7.92 -8.19
C SER A 86 3.20 6.93 -7.03
N GLU A 87 2.61 5.77 -7.25
CA GLU A 87 2.57 4.69 -6.27
C GLU A 87 3.94 4.08 -6.02
N LEU A 88 4.71 3.86 -7.08
CA LEU A 88 6.10 3.45 -7.03
C LEU A 88 6.97 4.41 -6.20
N HIS A 89 6.75 5.72 -6.39
CA HIS A 89 7.46 6.74 -5.62
C HIS A 89 7.08 6.66 -4.13
N TYR A 90 5.79 6.51 -3.84
CA TYR A 90 5.29 6.36 -2.48
C TYR A 90 5.91 5.16 -1.76
N THR A 91 5.90 3.99 -2.38
CA THR A 91 6.49 2.76 -1.80
C THR A 91 8.00 2.85 -1.67
N ALA A 92 8.69 3.52 -2.59
CA ALA A 92 10.13 3.80 -2.44
C ALA A 92 10.44 4.67 -1.21
N VAL A 93 9.62 5.70 -0.93
CA VAL A 93 9.72 6.49 0.30
C VAL A 93 9.47 5.62 1.52
N LEU A 94 8.47 4.75 1.48
CA LEU A 94 8.15 3.82 2.58
C LEU A 94 9.33 2.87 2.85
N LEU A 95 9.90 2.26 1.80
CA LEU A 95 11.06 1.38 1.88
C LEU A 95 12.33 2.09 2.38
N SER A 96 12.47 3.40 2.16
CA SER A 96 13.57 4.18 2.75
C SER A 96 13.51 4.21 4.29
N ARG A 97 12.31 4.05 4.86
CA ARG A 97 12.04 4.02 6.31
C ARG A 97 11.92 2.59 6.86
N LYS A 98 11.19 1.72 6.17
CA LYS A 98 10.99 0.30 6.53
C LYS A 98 11.49 -0.62 5.40
N PRO A 99 12.81 -0.85 5.31
CA PRO A 99 13.46 -1.47 4.16
C PRO A 99 13.13 -2.95 3.95
N LYS A 100 12.58 -3.63 4.96
CA LYS A 100 12.22 -5.05 4.92
C LYS A 100 10.70 -5.27 4.90
N CYS A 101 9.93 -4.26 4.49
CA CYS A 101 8.47 -4.38 4.41
C CYS A 101 8.08 -5.29 3.25
N SER A 102 7.61 -6.50 3.56
CA SER A 102 7.18 -7.49 2.56
C SER A 102 6.00 -7.01 1.72
N GLU A 103 5.03 -6.35 2.35
CA GLU A 103 3.84 -5.81 1.67
C GLU A 103 4.20 -4.75 0.63
N ALA A 104 5.18 -3.88 0.91
CA ALA A 104 5.63 -2.89 -0.06
C ALA A 104 6.24 -3.55 -1.29
N PHE A 105 7.09 -4.57 -1.13
CA PHE A 105 7.64 -5.33 -2.25
C PHE A 105 6.58 -6.15 -3.00
N ALA A 106 5.56 -6.67 -2.32
CA ALA A 106 4.44 -7.35 -2.96
C ALA A 106 3.52 -6.36 -3.72
N HIS A 107 3.44 -5.10 -3.31
CA HIS A 107 2.66 -4.08 -4.00
C HIS A 107 3.28 -3.71 -5.36
N HIS A 108 4.61 -3.64 -5.42
CA HIS A 108 5.40 -3.39 -6.63
C HIS A 108 5.24 -4.44 -7.74
N SER A 109 4.76 -5.65 -7.41
CA SER A 109 4.75 -6.77 -8.36
C SER A 109 3.54 -6.81 -9.30
N ILE A 110 2.78 -5.72 -9.43
CA ILE A 110 1.43 -5.76 -10.05
C ILE A 110 1.32 -4.91 -11.32
N ASP A 111 2.18 -3.90 -11.51
CA ASP A 111 2.05 -2.95 -12.63
C ASP A 111 3.43 -2.63 -13.25
N VAL A 112 3.99 -3.62 -13.96
CA VAL A 112 5.43 -3.63 -14.32
C VAL A 112 5.74 -3.27 -15.75
N ASN A 113 4.82 -3.49 -16.68
CA ASN A 113 5.20 -3.46 -18.11
C ASN A 113 5.79 -2.11 -18.53
N GLU A 114 5.31 -1.00 -17.93
CA GLU A 114 5.82 0.35 -18.19
C GLU A 114 6.79 0.88 -17.12
N LEU A 115 6.90 0.22 -15.97
CA LEU A 115 7.66 0.71 -14.79
C LEU A 115 8.83 -0.19 -14.38
N LEU A 116 9.13 -1.23 -15.16
CA LEU A 116 10.12 -2.24 -14.84
C LEU A 116 11.52 -1.68 -14.56
N ALA A 117 11.91 -0.63 -15.29
CA ALA A 117 13.18 0.03 -15.09
C ALA A 117 13.26 0.71 -13.72
N GLU A 118 12.20 1.42 -13.32
CA GLU A 118 12.12 2.05 -12.02
C GLU A 118 11.99 1.02 -10.88
N GLU A 119 11.28 -0.09 -11.09
CA GLU A 119 11.21 -1.23 -10.16
C GLU A 119 12.59 -1.86 -9.87
N LEU A 120 13.38 -2.07 -10.93
CA LEU A 120 14.78 -2.52 -10.81
C LEU A 120 15.64 -1.51 -10.03
N ARG A 121 15.39 -0.20 -10.17
CA ARG A 121 16.11 0.82 -9.40
C ARG A 121 15.75 0.80 -7.92
N VAL A 122 14.47 0.62 -7.57
CA VAL A 122 14.02 0.54 -6.17
C VAL A 122 14.61 -0.69 -5.49
N SER A 123 14.51 -1.87 -6.13
CA SER A 123 15.11 -3.10 -5.59
C SER A 123 16.64 -3.00 -5.46
N GLN A 124 17.33 -2.39 -6.43
CA GLN A 124 18.78 -2.13 -6.33
C GLN A 124 19.11 -1.23 -5.15
N TYR A 125 18.37 -0.14 -4.97
CA TYR A 125 18.59 0.80 -3.86
C TYR A 125 18.41 0.10 -2.50
N ALA A 126 17.34 -0.69 -2.36
CA ALA A 126 17.08 -1.44 -1.14
C ALA A 126 18.15 -2.50 -0.85
N ALA A 127 18.60 -3.23 -1.88
CA ALA A 127 19.67 -4.23 -1.76
C ALA A 127 21.04 -3.60 -1.43
N ASN A 128 21.37 -2.44 -2.03
CA ASN A 128 22.62 -1.73 -1.72
C ASN A 128 22.65 -1.25 -0.28
N ARG A 129 21.52 -0.76 0.22
CA ARG A 129 21.42 -0.28 1.60
C ARG A 129 21.42 -1.42 2.62
N TYR A 130 20.85 -2.56 2.25
CA TYR A 130 20.76 -3.76 3.09
C TYR A 130 21.10 -5.00 2.26
N PRO A 131 22.39 -5.41 2.20
CA PRO A 131 22.84 -6.50 1.31
C PRO A 131 22.12 -7.84 1.51
N ASN A 132 21.68 -8.14 2.73
CA ASN A 132 20.94 -9.37 3.08
C ASN A 132 19.42 -9.18 3.02
N ASN A 133 18.91 -8.19 2.29
CA ASN A 133 17.48 -7.96 2.14
C ASN A 133 16.87 -8.96 1.16
N TYR A 134 16.36 -10.07 1.71
CA TYR A 134 15.69 -11.12 0.94
C TYR A 134 14.59 -10.55 0.03
N TYR A 135 13.73 -9.67 0.54
CA TYR A 135 12.62 -9.13 -0.24
C TYR A 135 13.09 -8.31 -1.45
N ALA A 136 14.16 -7.51 -1.29
CA ALA A 136 14.73 -6.74 -2.40
C ALA A 136 15.33 -7.65 -3.47
N TRP A 137 16.04 -8.70 -3.08
CA TRP A 137 16.61 -9.67 -4.02
C TRP A 137 15.54 -10.50 -4.72
N SER A 138 14.54 -10.98 -3.98
CA SER A 138 13.40 -11.70 -4.57
C SER A 138 12.64 -10.84 -5.57
N HIS A 139 12.36 -9.57 -5.21
CA HIS A 139 11.69 -8.63 -6.12
C HIS A 139 12.53 -8.34 -7.37
N ARG A 140 13.85 -8.21 -7.22
CA ARG A 140 14.78 -8.05 -8.35
C ARG A 140 14.74 -9.25 -9.30
N MET A 141 14.77 -10.47 -8.77
CA MET A 141 14.68 -11.69 -9.58
C MET A 141 13.36 -11.75 -10.35
N TRP A 142 12.26 -11.36 -9.69
CA TRP A 142 10.96 -11.25 -10.32
C TRP A 142 10.96 -10.19 -11.44
N CYS A 143 11.55 -9.01 -11.23
CA CYS A 143 11.66 -7.99 -12.29
C CYS A 143 12.45 -8.53 -13.51
N VAL A 144 13.59 -9.19 -13.26
CA VAL A 144 14.43 -9.75 -14.33
C VAL A 144 13.67 -10.83 -15.12
N SER A 145 12.90 -11.70 -14.45
CA SER A 145 12.11 -12.71 -15.17
C SER A 145 11.06 -12.09 -16.09
N HIS A 146 10.45 -10.97 -15.69
CA HIS A 146 9.47 -10.25 -16.50
C HIS A 146 10.11 -9.52 -17.68
N LEU A 147 11.34 -9.01 -17.53
CA LEU A 147 12.11 -8.42 -18.64
C LEU A 147 12.45 -9.47 -19.72
N VAL A 148 12.82 -10.67 -19.29
CA VAL A 148 13.14 -11.77 -20.22
C VAL A 148 11.88 -12.23 -20.96
N ALA A 149 10.74 -12.31 -20.28
CA ALA A 149 9.47 -12.66 -20.91
C ALA A 149 9.06 -11.63 -21.98
N SER A 150 9.11 -10.33 -21.65
CA SER A 150 8.71 -9.27 -22.59
C SER A 150 9.62 -9.16 -23.81
N THR A 151 10.91 -9.45 -23.67
CA THR A 151 11.85 -9.46 -24.81
C THR A 151 11.64 -10.65 -25.75
N SER A 152 11.15 -11.77 -25.23
CA SER A 152 10.89 -12.99 -26.03
C SER A 152 9.66 -12.85 -26.92
N GLU A 153 8.66 -12.06 -26.52
CA GLU A 153 7.42 -11.81 -27.28
C GLU A 153 7.63 -10.92 -28.52
N HIS A 154 8.66 -10.07 -28.53
CA HIS A 154 8.96 -9.18 -29.66
C HIS A 154 9.80 -9.84 -30.78
N GLN A 155 10.20 -11.11 -30.62
CA GLN A 155 10.99 -11.87 -31.60
C GLN A 155 10.18 -12.93 -32.36
N GLN A 156 8.85 -12.98 -32.18
CA GLN A 156 7.90 -13.78 -32.96
C GLN A 156 7.00 -12.89 -33.81
#